data_AF-A0A094LZJ7-F1
#
_entry.id   AF-A0A094LZJ7-F1
#
_cell.length_a   1.000
_cell.length_b   1.000
_cell.length_c   1.000
_cell.angle_alpha   90.00
_cell.angle_beta   90.00
_cell.angle_gamma   90.00
#
_symmetry.space_group_name_H-M   'P 1'
#
loop_
_entity.id
_entity.type
_entity.pdbx_description
1 polymer ?
#
loop_
_entity_poly.entity_id
_entity_poly.type
_entity_poly.pdbx_seq_one_letter_code
_entity_poly.pdbx_strand_id
1 'polypeptide(L)'
;EFEDTETASFHLDMWDSDMVESVRHKLGELTDLHGLKRIFKDARKDKGQDDFLGNVVLRLKDLHCWDDQWYQFCMCWKPSRPSPEHPASMGALLLVHLHPATTSSRTQPSYTVHRHLLQQLVSYEILQHQAGSIAWDGELSRHASTVLYLHATQKDLSDFHQVMASVWLVLPPAPSSTRRLGSCPCNPITSIEYQWAQERLRPEQKAELAESFQSLLTYGVSLIRRYRIIFPLSVPRSKERLQSLLRVLVQMCKMKAFHELCTLSPDLPQMVSMALKSGTTEWFHMKKQHLKPMVKSMEENGKALSRLLLEVIGDLQQCQKIWNKFFISTLKLNIFSIAYLELERLVAEHVQEQLHEDDSSMSKPTAESLFQLYMNLQELYHMKDFLPQRDGPLALSNFHQWFKEAVPQWLQKAYTIALERAQRAVQMDQLTPFGEHNKHSTSTVDLSTCYAQIVKTWQQLNWPDPEEAFMIMVKLMEDMCKIALMYCRLIKERAEALSLSEQNEGEAANRVGITHLPQLCIVVNNIKQLRLLILRLPSQ
;
A
#
# COMPACT_ATOMS: atom_id res chain seq x y z
N GLU A 1 56.14 -2.62 11.80
CA GLU A 1 55.07 -1.67 12.16
C GLU A 1 55.59 -0.27 11.93
N PHE A 2 54.81 0.62 11.32
CA PHE A 2 55.19 2.02 11.12
C PHE A 2 54.57 2.83 12.26
N GLU A 3 55.39 3.58 13.02
CA GLU A 3 54.93 4.36 14.19
C GLU A 3 54.16 5.64 13.79
N ASP A 4 54.40 6.18 12.59
CA ASP A 4 53.70 7.34 12.05
C ASP A 4 53.38 7.13 10.55
N THR A 5 52.11 6.90 10.25
CA THR A 5 51.62 6.66 8.89
C THR A 5 51.49 7.92 8.04
N GLU A 6 51.52 9.13 8.64
CA GLU A 6 51.38 10.38 7.88
C GLU A 6 52.68 10.83 7.21
N THR A 7 53.82 10.50 7.82
CA THR A 7 55.15 10.88 7.33
C THR A 7 55.92 9.71 6.71
N ALA A 8 55.54 8.46 7.00
CA ALA A 8 56.24 7.30 6.49
C ALA A 8 56.00 7.08 4.99
N SER A 9 57.07 6.68 4.30
CA SER A 9 57.07 6.37 2.88
C SER A 9 57.80 5.07 2.60
N PHE A 10 57.30 4.32 1.63
CA PHE A 10 57.90 3.11 1.11
C PHE A 10 58.80 3.48 -0.06
N HIS A 11 60.10 3.20 0.09
CA HIS A 11 61.11 3.46 -0.93
C HIS A 11 61.52 2.14 -1.57
N LEU A 12 61.35 2.04 -2.89
CA LEU A 12 61.85 0.92 -3.68
C LEU A 12 62.84 1.45 -4.72
N ASP A 13 64.08 0.98 -4.62
CA ASP A 13 65.14 1.27 -5.58
C ASP A 13 65.44 0.02 -6.40
N MET A 14 65.48 0.15 -7.73
CA MET A 14 65.87 -0.92 -8.64
C MET A 14 67.28 -0.67 -9.19
N TRP A 15 68.11 -1.71 -9.12
CA TRP A 15 69.50 -1.71 -9.56
C TRP A 15 69.72 -2.90 -10.51
N ASP A 16 70.38 -2.66 -11.64
CA ASP A 16 70.84 -3.73 -12.53
C ASP A 16 72.17 -4.26 -12.00
N SER A 17 72.19 -5.55 -11.67
CA SER A 17 73.38 -6.16 -11.08
C SER A 17 74.36 -6.53 -12.19
N ASP A 18 75.47 -5.78 -12.26
CA ASP A 18 76.52 -6.04 -13.23
C ASP A 18 77.34 -7.26 -12.78
N MET A 19 77.06 -8.43 -13.36
CA MET A 19 77.91 -9.61 -13.16
C MET A 19 79.32 -9.30 -13.65
N VAL A 20 80.32 -9.45 -12.77
CA VAL A 20 81.73 -9.18 -13.07
C VAL A 20 82.26 -10.24 -14.04
N GLU A 21 82.02 -10.05 -15.34
CA GLU A 21 82.61 -10.89 -16.38
C GLU A 21 84.09 -10.54 -16.58
N SER A 22 84.97 -11.54 -16.50
CA SER A 22 86.40 -11.32 -16.74
C SER A 22 86.66 -10.89 -18.19
N VAL A 23 87.51 -9.87 -18.37
CA VAL A 23 87.89 -9.29 -19.67
C VAL A 23 88.34 -10.33 -20.72
N ARG A 24 88.80 -11.51 -20.27
CA ARG A 24 89.18 -12.63 -21.16
C ARG A 24 88.01 -13.21 -21.96
N HIS A 25 86.78 -13.18 -21.45
CA HIS A 25 85.63 -13.73 -22.15
C HIS A 25 85.17 -12.83 -23.32
N LYS A 26 85.20 -11.50 -23.14
CA LYS A 26 84.77 -10.54 -24.18
C LYS A 26 85.76 -10.38 -25.35
N LEU A 27 87.05 -10.69 -25.17
CA LEU A 27 88.05 -10.59 -26.25
C LEU A 27 88.01 -11.75 -27.25
N GLY A 28 87.42 -12.90 -26.88
CA GLY A 28 87.32 -14.08 -27.75
C GLY A 28 86.24 -13.99 -28.83
N GLU A 29 85.29 -13.06 -28.72
CA GLU A 29 84.09 -12.98 -29.57
C GLU A 29 84.02 -11.73 -30.47
N LEU A 30 85.12 -10.99 -30.63
CA LEU A 30 85.14 -9.76 -31.42
C LEU A 30 85.61 -10.02 -32.85
N THR A 31 84.69 -9.86 -33.81
CA THR A 31 85.02 -9.79 -35.25
C THR A 31 85.10 -8.36 -35.79
N ASP A 32 84.86 -7.31 -34.99
CA ASP A 32 84.79 -5.92 -35.49
C ASP A 32 85.38 -4.84 -34.57
N LEU A 33 86.00 -3.83 -35.19
CA LEU A 33 86.71 -2.71 -34.54
C LEU A 33 85.80 -1.77 -33.72
N HIS A 34 84.48 -1.81 -33.94
CA HIS A 34 83.51 -1.02 -33.15
C HIS A 34 83.31 -1.56 -31.72
N GLY A 35 83.53 -2.87 -31.48
CA GLY A 35 83.36 -3.48 -30.15
C GLY A 35 84.44 -3.08 -29.15
N LEU A 36 85.66 -2.78 -29.64
CA LEU A 36 86.79 -2.30 -28.83
C LEU A 36 86.48 -0.96 -28.13
N LYS A 37 85.74 -0.06 -28.79
CA LYS A 37 85.39 1.26 -28.23
C LYS A 37 84.41 1.15 -27.05
N ARG A 38 83.56 0.12 -27.04
CA ARG A 38 82.60 -0.18 -25.96
C ARG A 38 83.32 -0.81 -24.76
N ILE A 39 84.27 -1.70 -25.02
CA ILE A 39 85.09 -2.34 -23.97
C ILE A 39 86.00 -1.33 -23.26
N PHE A 40 86.58 -0.37 -23.98
CA PHE A 40 87.36 0.72 -23.36
C PHE A 40 86.50 1.70 -22.55
N LYS A 41 85.20 1.81 -22.86
CA LYS A 41 84.25 2.61 -22.07
C LYS A 41 83.83 1.86 -20.80
N ASP A 42 83.60 0.56 -20.91
CA ASP A 42 83.25 -0.32 -19.78
C ASP A 42 84.44 -0.50 -18.81
N ALA A 43 85.69 -0.54 -19.31
CA ALA A 43 86.89 -0.60 -18.48
C ALA A 43 87.19 0.71 -17.71
N ARG A 44 86.51 1.82 -18.05
CA ARG A 44 86.61 3.11 -17.35
C ARG A 44 85.51 3.35 -16.32
N LYS A 45 84.47 2.50 -16.24
CA LYS A 45 83.51 2.54 -15.13
C LYS A 45 84.19 1.96 -13.89
N ASP A 46 84.10 2.66 -12.75
CA ASP A 46 84.66 2.21 -11.48
C ASP A 46 84.11 0.82 -11.12
N LYS A 47 84.98 -0.06 -10.63
CA LYS A 47 84.67 -1.47 -10.37
C LYS A 47 83.53 -1.61 -9.36
N GLY A 48 82.42 -2.21 -9.79
CA GLY A 48 81.40 -2.79 -8.91
C GLY A 48 80.27 -1.87 -8.46
N GLN A 49 79.92 -0.84 -9.23
CA GLN A 49 78.72 -0.04 -8.97
C GLN A 49 77.61 -0.42 -9.95
N ASP A 50 76.60 -1.14 -9.45
CA ASP A 50 75.40 -1.54 -10.18
C ASP A 50 74.70 -0.32 -10.81
N ASP A 51 74.21 -0.48 -12.05
CA ASP A 51 73.54 0.61 -12.78
C ASP A 51 72.14 0.85 -12.18
N PHE A 52 71.88 2.08 -11.70
CA PHE A 52 70.58 2.43 -11.13
C PHE A 52 69.50 2.54 -12.22
N LEU A 53 68.45 1.74 -12.11
CA LEU A 53 67.36 1.68 -13.10
C LEU A 53 66.19 2.61 -12.77
N GLY A 54 66.04 2.99 -11.50
CA GLY A 54 65.03 3.95 -11.05
C GLY A 54 64.53 3.70 -9.62
N ASN A 55 63.80 4.67 -9.08
CA ASN A 55 63.13 4.57 -7.78
C ASN A 55 61.63 4.84 -7.86
N VAL A 56 60.92 4.30 -6.89
CA VAL A 56 59.52 4.62 -6.60
C VAL A 56 59.42 4.93 -5.11
N VAL A 57 58.89 6.11 -4.78
CA VAL A 57 58.63 6.53 -3.40
C VAL A 57 57.12 6.67 -3.21
N LEU A 58 56.53 5.77 -2.43
CA LEU A 58 55.09 5.75 -2.16
C LEU A 58 54.85 6.23 -0.74
N ARG A 59 54.13 7.34 -0.58
CA ARG A 59 53.71 7.77 0.76
C ARG A 59 52.62 6.83 1.26
N LEU A 60 52.76 6.33 2.48
CA LEU A 60 51.80 5.35 3.02
C LEU A 60 50.37 5.92 3.11
N LYS A 61 50.23 7.23 3.34
CA LYS A 61 48.93 7.93 3.30
C LYS A 61 48.23 7.93 1.93
N ASP A 62 48.97 7.77 0.83
CA ASP A 62 48.44 7.81 -0.53
C ASP A 62 48.14 6.39 -1.04
N LEU A 63 48.53 5.36 -0.28
CA LEU A 63 48.26 3.95 -0.61
C LEU A 63 46.88 3.56 -0.09
N HIS A 64 46.08 3.01 -0.99
CA HIS A 64 44.71 2.61 -0.71
C HIS A 64 44.54 1.11 -0.95
N CYS A 65 43.78 0.45 -0.10
CA CYS A 65 43.55 -1.00 -0.14
C CYS A 65 42.50 -1.46 -1.17
N TRP A 66 42.12 -0.59 -2.11
CA TRP A 66 41.02 -0.83 -3.05
C TRP A 66 41.38 -0.74 -4.53
N ASP A 67 42.57 -0.23 -4.88
CA ASP A 67 43.01 -0.13 -6.27
C ASP A 67 44.39 -0.78 -6.47
N ASP A 68 44.51 -1.67 -7.46
CA ASP A 68 45.79 -2.12 -7.98
C ASP A 68 46.30 -1.07 -8.98
N GLN A 69 47.36 -0.34 -8.63
CA GLN A 69 47.90 0.74 -9.46
C GLN A 69 49.31 0.44 -9.96
N TRP A 70 49.56 0.83 -11.21
CA TRP A 70 50.90 0.82 -11.81
C TRP A 70 51.65 2.09 -11.41
N TYR A 71 52.79 1.92 -10.76
CA TYR A 71 53.70 3.01 -10.41
C TYR A 71 54.90 3.03 -11.37
N GLN A 72 55.11 4.16 -12.03
CA GLN A 72 56.24 4.35 -12.96
C GLN A 72 57.51 4.72 -12.18
N PHE A 73 58.66 4.15 -12.56
CA PHE A 73 59.94 4.47 -11.95
C PHE A 73 60.45 5.85 -12.36
N CYS A 74 60.95 6.60 -11.39
CA CYS A 74 61.68 7.86 -11.59
C CYS A 74 63.19 7.59 -11.67
N MET A 75 63.88 8.10 -12.68
CA MET A 75 65.34 7.92 -12.85
C MET A 75 66.21 8.91 -12.04
N CYS A 76 65.64 9.67 -11.10
CA CYS A 76 66.36 10.71 -10.38
C CYS A 76 66.64 10.31 -8.93
N TRP A 77 67.93 10.20 -8.56
CA TRP A 77 68.38 9.94 -7.19
C TRP A 77 68.10 11.10 -6.20
N LYS A 78 67.58 12.25 -6.65
CA LYS A 78 67.23 13.40 -5.78
C LYS A 78 65.82 13.94 -6.07
N PRO A 79 65.05 14.36 -5.03
CA PRO A 79 63.67 14.83 -5.19
C PRO A 79 63.52 16.26 -5.73
N SER A 80 64.58 16.89 -6.23
CA SER A 80 64.59 18.32 -6.57
C SER A 80 64.64 18.54 -8.08
N ARG A 81 63.46 18.88 -8.63
CA ARG A 81 63.15 19.38 -9.99
C ARG A 81 63.04 18.32 -11.10
N PRO A 82 61.84 18.12 -11.68
CA PRO A 82 61.67 17.41 -12.94
C PRO A 82 62.13 18.32 -14.09
N SER A 83 63.20 17.93 -14.78
CA SER A 83 63.54 18.53 -16.08
C SER A 83 62.67 17.87 -17.17
N PRO A 84 62.07 18.62 -18.12
CA PRO A 84 60.93 18.12 -18.89
C PRO A 84 61.25 17.24 -20.11
N GLU A 85 62.50 16.82 -20.33
CA GLU A 85 62.88 16.43 -21.69
C GLU A 85 63.12 14.95 -21.97
N HIS A 86 63.18 14.02 -21.02
CA HIS A 86 63.38 12.59 -21.35
C HIS A 86 62.44 11.67 -20.54
N PRO A 87 61.26 11.29 -21.07
CA PRO A 87 60.44 10.23 -20.47
C PRO A 87 60.93 8.88 -21.01
N ALA A 88 62.05 8.39 -20.49
CA ALA A 88 62.50 7.01 -20.76
C ALA A 88 62.15 6.14 -19.55
N SER A 89 60.89 5.69 -19.47
CA SER A 89 60.46 4.70 -18.47
C SER A 89 61.01 3.32 -18.84
N MET A 90 61.93 2.77 -18.04
CA MET A 90 62.43 1.40 -18.24
C MET A 90 61.66 0.31 -17.48
N GLY A 91 60.62 0.69 -16.72
CA GLY A 91 59.74 -0.28 -16.08
C GLY A 91 58.55 0.36 -15.38
N ALA A 92 57.60 -0.47 -14.94
CA ALA A 92 56.52 -0.09 -14.04
C ALA A 92 56.35 -1.18 -12.98
N LEU A 93 56.07 -0.77 -11.74
CA LEU A 93 55.78 -1.66 -10.63
C LEU A 93 54.26 -1.78 -10.47
N LEU A 94 53.72 -2.99 -10.48
CA LEU A 94 52.35 -3.24 -10.06
C LEU A 94 52.37 -3.70 -8.60
N LEU A 95 51.79 -2.93 -7.71
CA LEU A 95 51.48 -3.38 -6.37
C LEU A 95 50.19 -4.19 -6.43
N VAL A 96 50.34 -5.52 -6.33
CA VAL A 96 49.22 -6.46 -6.24
C VAL A 96 49.04 -6.83 -4.78
N HIS A 97 47.80 -6.77 -4.30
CA HIS A 97 47.44 -7.24 -2.98
C HIS A 97 47.57 -8.78 -2.92
N LEU A 98 48.65 -9.29 -2.30
CA LEU A 98 48.83 -10.73 -2.11
C LEU A 98 47.90 -11.25 -1.00
N HIS A 99 47.19 -12.34 -1.31
CA HIS A 99 46.30 -13.04 -0.37
C HIS A 99 47.06 -13.46 0.90
N PRO A 100 46.56 -13.13 2.12
CA PRO A 100 47.10 -13.70 3.34
C PRO A 100 46.84 -15.21 3.39
N ALA A 101 47.83 -15.97 3.88
CA ALA A 101 47.63 -17.38 4.24
C ALA A 101 46.48 -17.50 5.25
N THR A 102 45.37 -18.10 4.83
CA THR A 102 44.11 -18.29 5.59
C THR A 102 44.22 -19.29 6.74
N THR A 103 45.42 -19.56 7.25
CA THR A 103 45.72 -20.62 8.21
C THR A 103 45.24 -20.32 9.64
N SER A 104 44.89 -19.07 9.99
CA SER A 104 44.55 -18.69 11.38
C SER A 104 43.07 -18.46 11.71
N SER A 105 42.12 -18.44 10.76
CA SER A 105 40.69 -18.31 11.09
C SER A 105 39.95 -19.63 10.89
N ARG A 106 40.07 -20.54 11.85
CA ARG A 106 39.65 -21.95 11.72
C ARG A 106 38.50 -22.41 12.62
N THR A 107 37.58 -21.51 12.99
CA THR A 107 36.39 -21.90 13.78
C THR A 107 35.05 -21.63 13.10
N GLN A 108 34.93 -20.67 12.19
CA GLN A 108 33.69 -20.40 11.45
C GLN A 108 33.94 -20.03 9.97
N PRO A 109 33.03 -20.38 9.03
CA PRO A 109 33.13 -19.96 7.64
C PRO A 109 33.12 -18.43 7.53
N SER A 110 34.04 -17.86 6.73
CA SER A 110 34.18 -16.40 6.60
C SER A 110 32.92 -15.70 6.07
N TYR A 111 32.11 -16.42 5.28
CA TYR A 111 30.78 -15.99 4.85
C TYR A 111 29.79 -15.80 6.02
N THR A 112 29.78 -16.73 6.99
CA THR A 112 28.89 -16.66 8.16
C THR A 112 29.23 -15.47 9.05
N VAL A 113 30.52 -15.16 9.21
CA VAL A 113 30.99 -13.99 9.96
C VAL A 113 30.59 -12.69 9.25
N HIS A 114 30.80 -12.62 7.93
CA HIS A 114 30.40 -11.46 7.12
C HIS A 114 28.89 -11.20 7.21
N ARG A 115 28.09 -12.27 7.18
CA ARG A 115 26.64 -12.21 7.35
C ARG A 115 26.22 -11.65 8.70
N HIS A 116 26.82 -12.11 9.80
CA HIS A 116 26.53 -11.60 11.14
C HIS A 116 26.99 -10.15 11.34
N LEU A 117 28.13 -9.78 10.76
CA LEU A 117 28.61 -8.40 10.76
C LEU A 117 27.60 -7.46 10.07
N LEU A 118 27.12 -7.87 8.90
CA LEU A 118 26.08 -7.15 8.16
C LEU A 118 24.80 -7.02 8.99
N GLN A 119 24.35 -8.09 9.68
CA GLN A 119 23.15 -8.06 10.56
C GLN A 119 23.27 -6.99 11.65
N GLN A 120 24.43 -6.93 12.31
CA GLN A 120 24.68 -6.03 13.43
C GLN A 120 24.71 -4.58 12.95
N LEU A 121 25.38 -4.30 11.84
CA LEU A 121 25.47 -2.96 11.25
C LEU A 121 24.09 -2.45 10.82
N VAL A 122 23.30 -3.27 10.14
CA VAL A 122 21.91 -2.92 9.77
C VAL A 122 21.05 -2.68 11.00
N SER A 123 21.17 -3.53 12.03
CA SER A 123 20.41 -3.35 13.27
C SER A 123 20.76 -2.06 14.00
N TYR A 124 22.05 -1.70 14.02
CA TYR A 124 22.55 -0.46 14.58
C TYR A 124 22.01 0.77 13.82
N GLU A 125 22.06 0.75 12.49
CA GLU A 125 21.58 1.88 11.68
C GLU A 125 20.07 2.10 11.82
N ILE A 126 19.30 1.01 11.94
CA ILE A 126 17.84 1.07 12.20
C ILE A 126 17.54 1.66 13.59
N LEU A 127 18.40 1.42 14.58
CA LEU A 127 18.25 2.01 15.92
C LEU A 127 18.62 3.49 15.96
N GLN A 128 19.60 3.91 15.16
CA GLN A 128 20.04 5.30 15.06
C GLN A 128 19.04 6.19 14.30
N HIS A 129 18.32 5.63 13.30
CA HIS A 129 17.20 6.31 12.67
C HIS A 129 15.99 6.29 13.62
N GLN A 130 15.69 7.45 14.23
CA GLN A 130 14.67 7.69 15.26
C GLN A 130 13.55 6.62 15.34
N ALA A 131 13.33 6.09 16.54
CA ALA A 131 12.25 5.16 16.87
C ALA A 131 10.89 5.69 16.39
N GLY A 132 10.45 5.23 15.21
CA GLY A 132 9.17 5.62 14.60
C GLY A 132 9.28 6.16 13.17
N SER A 133 10.46 6.52 12.69
CA SER A 133 10.62 6.97 11.30
C SER A 133 10.72 5.77 10.35
N ILE A 134 9.80 5.71 9.38
CA ILE A 134 9.72 4.70 8.30
C ILE A 134 10.67 5.08 7.14
N ALA A 135 11.64 5.96 7.40
CA ALA A 135 12.38 6.69 6.38
C ALA A 135 13.81 6.19 6.11
N TRP A 136 14.20 5.02 6.60
CA TRP A 136 15.47 4.42 6.18
C TRP A 136 15.34 3.93 4.73
N ASP A 137 16.16 4.47 3.86
CA ASP A 137 16.22 4.21 2.42
C ASP A 137 16.86 2.84 2.09
N GLY A 138 17.46 2.19 3.09
CA GLY A 138 18.17 0.92 2.93
C GLY A 138 19.64 1.09 2.58
N GLU A 139 20.16 2.33 2.58
CA GLU A 139 21.57 2.58 2.37
C GLU A 139 22.35 2.48 3.68
N LEU A 140 23.48 1.77 3.61
CA LEU A 140 24.43 1.67 4.70
C LEU A 140 25.25 2.95 4.80
N SER A 141 25.58 3.37 6.02
CA SER A 141 26.53 4.45 6.25
C SER A 141 27.88 4.15 5.58
N ARG A 142 28.62 5.19 5.19
CA ARG A 142 29.95 5.04 4.59
C ARG A 142 30.87 4.19 5.45
N HIS A 143 30.84 4.39 6.78
CA HIS A 143 31.62 3.63 7.73
C HIS A 143 31.25 2.13 7.74
N ALA A 144 29.95 1.80 7.79
CA ALA A 144 29.49 0.41 7.72
C ALA A 144 29.89 -0.25 6.39
N SER A 145 29.74 0.47 5.28
CA SER A 145 30.15 -0.01 3.94
C SER A 145 31.66 -0.27 3.85
N THR A 146 32.50 0.62 4.39
CA THR A 146 33.96 0.42 4.44
C THR A 146 34.33 -0.80 5.28
N VAL A 147 33.71 -1.00 6.44
CA VAL A 147 33.97 -2.16 7.31
C VAL A 147 33.65 -3.47 6.60
N LEU A 148 32.52 -3.52 5.89
CA LEU A 148 32.10 -4.70 5.12
C LEU A 148 33.01 -4.96 3.93
N TYR A 149 33.40 -3.90 3.20
CA TYR A 149 34.34 -3.98 2.10
C TYR A 149 35.69 -4.54 2.55
N LEU A 150 36.27 -3.97 3.61
CA LEU A 150 37.54 -4.45 4.17
C LEU A 150 37.45 -5.90 4.62
N HIS A 151 36.36 -6.30 5.28
CA HIS A 151 36.17 -7.69 5.67
C HIS A 151 36.07 -8.63 4.45
N ALA A 152 35.37 -8.20 3.39
CA ALA A 152 35.24 -8.99 2.17
C ALA A 152 36.58 -9.16 1.45
N THR A 153 37.36 -8.09 1.31
CA THR A 153 38.71 -8.12 0.71
C THR A 153 39.68 -8.97 1.53
N GLN A 154 39.65 -8.84 2.86
CA GLN A 154 40.53 -9.61 3.76
C GLN A 154 40.25 -11.11 3.75
N LYS A 155 39.01 -11.52 3.43
CA LYS A 155 38.57 -12.92 3.46
C LYS A 155 38.28 -13.50 2.08
N ASP A 156 38.65 -12.76 1.02
CA ASP A 156 38.46 -13.15 -0.38
C ASP A 156 37.01 -13.58 -0.68
N LEU A 157 36.04 -12.80 -0.16
CA LEU A 157 34.63 -13.05 -0.40
C LEU A 157 34.22 -12.47 -1.75
N SER A 158 33.89 -13.35 -2.71
CA SER A 158 33.41 -12.91 -4.02
C SER A 158 32.18 -12.01 -3.90
N ASP A 159 31.98 -11.12 -4.87
CA ASP A 159 30.83 -10.23 -4.94
C ASP A 159 29.50 -11.00 -4.78
N PHE A 160 29.40 -12.18 -5.38
CA PHE A 160 28.24 -13.06 -5.23
C PHE A 160 27.93 -13.42 -3.77
N HIS A 161 28.94 -13.69 -2.93
CA HIS A 161 28.74 -14.00 -1.51
C HIS A 161 28.29 -12.78 -0.71
N GLN A 162 28.76 -11.58 -1.09
CA GLN A 162 28.33 -10.32 -0.49
C GLN A 162 26.87 -10.01 -0.85
N VAL A 163 26.49 -10.19 -2.13
CA VAL A 163 25.09 -10.07 -2.57
C VAL A 163 24.22 -11.09 -1.85
N MET A 164 24.64 -12.34 -1.73
CA MET A 164 23.89 -13.39 -1.02
C MET A 164 23.69 -13.05 0.47
N ALA A 165 24.72 -12.52 1.14
CA ALA A 165 24.61 -12.05 2.53
C ALA A 165 23.66 -10.86 2.66
N SER A 166 23.69 -9.91 1.71
CA SER A 166 22.77 -8.76 1.69
C SER A 166 21.32 -9.17 1.48
N VAL A 167 21.09 -10.13 0.58
CA VAL A 167 19.79 -10.73 0.35
C VAL A 167 19.34 -11.41 1.63
N TRP A 168 20.16 -12.22 2.29
CA TRP A 168 19.81 -12.87 3.55
C TRP A 168 19.36 -11.91 4.68
N LEU A 169 19.85 -10.66 4.72
CA LEU A 169 19.38 -9.66 5.70
C LEU A 169 18.02 -9.04 5.43
N VAL A 170 17.65 -8.96 4.16
CA VAL A 170 16.34 -8.47 3.76
C VAL A 170 15.26 -9.51 4.09
N LEU A 171 15.63 -10.79 4.23
CA LEU A 171 14.74 -11.95 4.26
C LEU A 171 14.36 -12.57 5.64
N PRO A 172 14.85 -12.18 6.85
CA PRO A 172 14.45 -12.88 8.08
C PRO A 172 13.07 -12.45 8.63
N PRO A 173 12.34 -13.37 9.28
CA PRO A 173 10.95 -13.20 9.75
C PRO A 173 10.84 -12.50 11.12
N ALA A 174 11.75 -11.58 11.46
CA ALA A 174 11.66 -10.87 12.74
C ALA A 174 10.59 -9.77 12.67
N PRO A 175 9.70 -9.58 13.67
CA PRO A 175 8.59 -8.60 13.62
C PRO A 175 9.03 -7.14 13.41
N SER A 176 10.31 -6.83 13.58
CA SER A 176 10.95 -5.56 13.22
C SER A 176 11.25 -5.39 11.71
N SER A 177 11.02 -6.41 10.86
CA SER A 177 11.25 -6.39 9.40
C SER A 177 10.17 -5.71 8.58
N THR A 178 9.01 -5.41 9.16
CA THR A 178 7.95 -4.64 8.50
C THR A 178 8.44 -3.25 8.07
N ARG A 179 9.54 -2.78 8.68
CA ARG A 179 10.24 -1.54 8.37
C ARG A 179 11.17 -1.64 7.14
N ARG A 180 11.64 -2.84 6.78
CA ARG A 180 12.79 -3.09 5.89
C ARG A 180 12.46 -3.28 4.40
N LEU A 181 11.26 -3.77 4.04
CA LEU A 181 10.91 -4.08 2.64
C LEU A 181 10.31 -2.90 1.83
N GLY A 182 10.16 -1.72 2.43
CA GLY A 182 9.52 -0.58 1.77
C GLY A 182 10.39 0.14 0.74
N SER A 183 11.71 0.16 0.96
CA SER A 183 12.68 0.96 0.20
C SER A 183 13.83 0.12 -0.37
N CYS A 184 13.81 -1.21 -0.20
CA CYS A 184 14.91 -2.03 -0.66
C CYS A 184 14.87 -2.09 -2.21
N PRO A 185 15.89 -1.56 -2.91
CA PRO A 185 15.90 -1.60 -4.37
C PRO A 185 15.90 -3.04 -4.84
N CYS A 186 15.28 -3.33 -5.99
CA CYS A 186 15.27 -4.67 -6.61
C CYS A 186 16.69 -5.16 -7.02
N ASN A 187 17.70 -4.29 -6.89
CA ASN A 187 19.07 -4.50 -7.33
C ASN A 187 19.72 -5.80 -6.84
N PRO A 188 19.65 -6.22 -5.57
CA PRO A 188 20.37 -7.41 -5.12
C PRO A 188 19.74 -8.70 -5.65
N ILE A 189 18.42 -8.73 -5.89
CA ILE A 189 17.73 -9.88 -6.50
C ILE A 189 18.11 -10.02 -7.98
N THR A 190 18.12 -8.92 -8.72
CA THR A 190 18.55 -8.92 -10.13
C THR A 190 20.04 -9.24 -10.28
N SER A 191 20.89 -8.79 -9.36
CA SER A 191 22.31 -9.13 -9.34
C SER A 191 22.56 -10.63 -9.13
N ILE A 192 21.77 -11.30 -8.30
CA ILE A 192 21.84 -12.77 -8.16
C ILE A 192 21.53 -13.45 -9.49
N GLU A 193 20.52 -12.99 -10.24
CA GLU A 193 20.15 -13.59 -11.52
C GLU A 193 21.26 -13.48 -12.56
N TYR A 194 21.92 -12.33 -12.64
CA TYR A 194 23.04 -12.12 -13.58
C TYR A 194 24.25 -12.99 -13.24
N GLN A 195 24.55 -13.14 -11.95
CA GLN A 195 25.71 -13.90 -11.48
C GLN A 195 25.43 -15.41 -11.32
N TRP A 196 24.16 -15.83 -11.37
CA TRP A 196 23.76 -17.25 -11.25
C TRP A 196 24.38 -18.12 -12.34
N ALA A 197 24.60 -17.57 -13.54
CA ALA A 197 25.20 -18.27 -14.67
C ALA A 197 26.65 -18.74 -14.44
N GLN A 198 27.32 -18.26 -13.38
CA GLN A 198 28.72 -18.59 -13.08
C GLN A 198 28.89 -19.77 -12.09
N GLU A 199 27.79 -20.39 -11.62
CA GLU A 199 27.71 -21.62 -10.79
C GLU A 199 28.90 -21.92 -9.86
N ARG A 200 29.03 -21.19 -8.75
CA ARG A 200 30.11 -21.39 -7.75
C ARG A 200 29.63 -21.78 -6.34
N LEU A 201 28.37 -22.15 -6.16
CA LEU A 201 27.81 -22.38 -4.83
C LEU A 201 27.91 -23.83 -4.35
N ARG A 202 28.32 -23.99 -3.09
CA ARG A 202 28.27 -25.26 -2.37
C ARG A 202 26.81 -25.68 -2.11
N PRO A 203 26.53 -27.00 -1.97
CA PRO A 203 25.17 -27.49 -1.69
C PRO A 203 24.54 -26.86 -0.43
N GLU A 204 25.33 -26.65 0.63
CA GLU A 204 24.89 -25.98 1.86
C GLU A 204 24.42 -24.55 1.59
N GLN A 205 25.16 -23.79 0.78
CA GLN A 205 24.82 -22.42 0.42
C GLN A 205 23.57 -22.36 -0.49
N LYS A 206 23.40 -23.36 -1.36
CA LYS A 206 22.17 -23.51 -2.16
C LYS A 206 20.95 -23.78 -1.28
N ALA A 207 21.10 -24.61 -0.25
CA ALA A 207 20.03 -24.90 0.72
C ALA A 207 19.67 -23.65 1.57
N GLU A 208 20.67 -22.92 2.07
CA GLU A 208 20.44 -21.67 2.81
C GLU A 208 19.72 -20.62 1.94
N LEU A 209 20.11 -20.49 0.67
CA LEU A 209 19.47 -19.56 -0.26
C LEU A 209 18.02 -19.98 -0.56
N ALA A 210 17.76 -21.29 -0.72
CA ALA A 210 16.42 -21.82 -0.90
C ALA A 210 15.51 -21.53 0.31
N GLU A 211 16.00 -21.77 1.53
CA GLU A 211 15.30 -21.45 2.77
C GLU A 211 14.99 -19.95 2.86
N SER A 212 15.94 -19.11 2.45
CA SER A 212 15.80 -17.66 2.49
C SER A 212 14.75 -17.16 1.49
N PHE A 213 14.72 -17.72 0.27
CA PHE A 213 13.68 -17.44 -0.71
C PHE A 213 12.29 -17.87 -0.22
N GLN A 214 12.17 -19.05 0.38
CA GLN A 214 10.91 -19.54 0.94
C GLN A 214 10.44 -18.70 2.13
N SER A 215 11.35 -18.30 3.03
CA SER A 215 11.08 -17.41 4.15
C SER A 215 10.55 -16.06 3.66
N LEU A 216 11.17 -15.47 2.63
CA LEU A 216 10.70 -14.23 2.05
C LEU A 216 9.36 -14.36 1.36
N LEU A 217 9.16 -15.42 0.59
CA LEU A 217 7.88 -15.65 -0.06
C LEU A 217 6.77 -15.74 0.99
N THR A 218 6.98 -16.54 2.03
CA THR A 218 6.05 -16.72 3.14
C THR A 218 5.80 -15.40 3.87
N TYR A 219 6.87 -14.66 4.20
CA TYR A 219 6.78 -13.39 4.90
C TYR A 219 6.10 -12.30 4.04
N GLY A 220 6.49 -12.14 2.78
CA GLY A 220 5.91 -11.19 1.85
C GLY A 220 4.43 -11.46 1.61
N VAL A 221 4.03 -12.73 1.48
CA VAL A 221 2.63 -13.13 1.38
C VAL A 221 1.88 -12.85 2.70
N SER A 222 2.52 -13.06 3.86
CA SER A 222 1.93 -12.70 5.16
C SER A 222 1.70 -11.18 5.31
N LEU A 223 2.58 -10.36 4.72
CA LEU A 223 2.40 -8.90 4.66
C LEU A 223 1.24 -8.53 3.73
N ILE A 224 1.15 -9.16 2.56
CA ILE A 224 0.05 -8.96 1.61
C ILE A 224 -1.27 -9.39 2.24
N ARG A 225 -1.31 -10.48 3.01
CA ARG A 225 -2.50 -10.91 3.77
C ARG A 225 -3.06 -9.79 4.64
N ARG A 226 -2.19 -8.96 5.24
CA ARG A 226 -2.55 -7.87 6.16
C ARG A 226 -2.34 -6.48 5.54
N TYR A 227 -2.40 -6.37 4.22
CA TYR A 227 -2.05 -5.13 3.53
C TYR A 227 -2.87 -3.91 3.98
N ARG A 228 -4.15 -4.10 4.34
CA ARG A 228 -5.04 -3.04 4.84
C ARG A 228 -4.53 -2.36 6.12
N ILE A 229 -3.84 -3.13 6.98
CA ILE A 229 -3.32 -2.67 8.27
C ILE A 229 -1.88 -2.18 8.11
N ILE A 230 -1.07 -2.90 7.33
CA ILE A 230 0.37 -2.64 7.20
C ILE A 230 0.65 -1.48 6.23
N PHE A 231 -0.18 -1.34 5.20
CA PHE A 231 -0.07 -0.30 4.18
C PHE A 231 -1.35 0.57 4.16
N PRO A 232 -1.63 1.33 5.24
CA PRO A 232 -2.80 2.19 5.28
C PRO A 232 -2.66 3.33 4.27
N LEU A 233 -3.78 3.76 3.68
CA LEU A 233 -3.82 4.85 2.70
C LEU A 233 -3.53 6.24 3.32
N SER A 234 -3.60 6.35 4.65
CA SER A 234 -3.29 7.58 5.40
C SER A 234 -1.79 7.90 5.43
N VAL A 235 -0.93 6.91 5.21
CA VAL A 235 0.52 7.07 5.29
C VAL A 235 1.10 7.36 3.91
N PRO A 236 1.91 8.43 3.74
CA PRO A 236 2.56 8.73 2.46
C PRO A 236 3.53 7.59 2.06
N ARG A 237 3.72 7.36 0.76
CA ARG A 237 4.53 6.25 0.18
C ARG A 237 4.05 4.83 0.47
N SER A 238 2.99 4.63 1.25
CA SER A 238 2.42 3.31 1.56
C SER A 238 2.08 2.48 0.31
N LYS A 239 1.52 3.14 -0.72
CA LYS A 239 1.20 2.54 -2.02
C LYS A 239 2.45 2.07 -2.77
N GLU A 240 3.49 2.91 -2.79
CA GLU A 240 4.76 2.62 -3.44
C GLU A 240 5.44 1.43 -2.77
N ARG A 241 5.39 1.35 -1.44
CA ARG A 241 5.95 0.23 -0.66
C ARG A 241 5.28 -1.10 -1.00
N LEU A 242 3.94 -1.14 -1.07
CA LEU A 242 3.25 -2.37 -1.49
C LEU A 242 3.58 -2.73 -2.94
N GLN A 243 3.67 -1.74 -3.82
CA GLN A 243 4.03 -1.97 -5.22
C GLN A 243 5.47 -2.52 -5.35
N SER A 244 6.42 -1.98 -4.60
CA SER A 244 7.80 -2.49 -4.55
C SER A 244 7.84 -3.91 -4.00
N LEU A 245 7.11 -4.21 -2.92
CA LEU A 245 6.99 -5.56 -2.38
C LEU A 245 6.46 -6.56 -3.44
N LEU A 246 5.39 -6.20 -4.14
CA LEU A 246 4.82 -7.05 -5.19
C LEU A 246 5.81 -7.27 -6.33
N ARG A 247 6.54 -6.23 -6.75
CA ARG A 247 7.57 -6.34 -7.81
C ARG A 247 8.72 -7.24 -7.39
N VAL A 248 9.21 -7.10 -6.16
CA VAL A 248 10.26 -7.95 -5.57
C VAL A 248 9.84 -9.42 -5.59
N LEU A 249 8.62 -9.73 -5.12
CA LEU A 249 8.11 -11.10 -5.11
C LEU A 249 7.94 -11.67 -6.52
N VAL A 250 7.41 -10.88 -7.46
CA VAL A 250 7.27 -11.30 -8.87
C VAL A 250 8.63 -11.53 -9.52
N GLN A 251 9.59 -10.65 -9.29
CA GLN A 251 10.94 -10.80 -9.86
C GLN A 251 11.61 -12.04 -9.30
N MET A 252 11.57 -12.23 -7.97
CA MET A 252 12.12 -13.42 -7.32
C MET A 252 11.54 -14.71 -7.90
N CYS A 253 10.20 -14.79 -8.03
CA CYS A 253 9.55 -16.00 -8.57
C CYS A 253 9.83 -16.22 -10.07
N LYS A 254 10.32 -15.22 -10.82
CA LYS A 254 10.69 -15.36 -12.23
C LYS A 254 12.13 -15.83 -12.45
N MET A 255 13.00 -15.69 -11.45
CA MET A 255 14.41 -16.01 -11.59
C MET A 255 14.64 -17.50 -11.79
N LYS A 256 15.65 -17.85 -12.60
CA LYS A 256 16.10 -19.24 -12.78
C LYS A 256 16.54 -19.87 -11.45
N ALA A 257 17.28 -19.12 -10.64
CA ALA A 257 17.75 -19.55 -9.32
C ALA A 257 16.59 -20.00 -8.41
N PHE A 258 15.46 -19.29 -8.44
CA PHE A 258 14.29 -19.64 -7.64
C PHE A 258 13.63 -20.93 -8.14
N HIS A 259 13.48 -21.10 -9.45
CA HIS A 259 12.89 -22.32 -10.03
C HIS A 259 13.75 -23.56 -9.77
N GLU A 260 15.08 -23.44 -9.83
CA GLU A 260 16.01 -24.55 -9.58
C GLU A 260 16.07 -24.94 -8.10
N LEU A 261 16.01 -23.96 -7.19
CA LEU A 261 16.11 -24.20 -5.75
C LEU A 261 14.77 -24.49 -5.07
N CYS A 262 13.67 -23.96 -5.59
CA CYS A 262 12.32 -24.01 -4.99
C CYS A 262 11.31 -24.66 -5.94
N THR A 263 11.52 -25.93 -6.27
CA THR A 263 10.72 -26.68 -7.27
C THR A 263 9.26 -26.96 -6.86
N LEU A 264 8.93 -26.84 -5.57
CA LEU A 264 7.62 -27.18 -5.01
C LEU A 264 6.72 -25.98 -4.70
N SER A 265 7.17 -24.73 -4.95
CA SER A 265 6.36 -23.57 -4.58
C SER A 265 5.16 -23.40 -5.52
N PRO A 266 3.93 -23.23 -5.00
CA PRO A 266 2.76 -22.98 -5.83
C PRO A 266 2.86 -21.61 -6.52
N ASP A 267 2.11 -21.45 -7.61
CA ASP A 267 2.09 -20.24 -8.41
C ASP A 267 1.80 -18.99 -7.54
N LEU A 268 2.63 -17.95 -7.68
CA LEU A 268 2.58 -16.75 -6.82
C LEU A 268 1.20 -16.09 -6.81
N PRO A 269 0.50 -15.89 -7.96
CA PRO A 269 -0.87 -15.40 -7.99
C PRO A 269 -1.86 -16.24 -7.16
N GLN A 270 -1.73 -17.57 -7.16
CA GLN A 270 -2.62 -18.44 -6.38
C GLN A 270 -2.35 -18.30 -4.88
N MET A 271 -1.07 -18.28 -4.49
CA MET A 271 -0.67 -18.08 -3.08
C MET A 271 -1.15 -16.72 -2.56
N VAL A 272 -0.98 -15.67 -3.36
CA VAL A 272 -1.49 -14.32 -3.04
C VAL A 272 -3.01 -14.30 -2.99
N SER A 273 -3.71 -14.98 -3.90
CA SER A 273 -5.18 -15.08 -3.88
C SER A 273 -5.69 -15.72 -2.59
N MET A 274 -5.12 -16.85 -2.17
CA MET A 274 -5.49 -17.53 -0.92
C MET A 274 -5.19 -16.67 0.31
N ALA A 275 -4.02 -16.02 0.33
CA ALA A 275 -3.66 -15.10 1.40
C ALA A 275 -4.60 -13.90 1.48
N LEU A 276 -5.03 -13.34 0.34
CA LEU A 276 -5.99 -12.23 0.31
C LEU A 276 -7.38 -12.66 0.77
N LYS A 277 -7.84 -13.87 0.44
CA LYS A 277 -9.10 -14.43 0.98
C LYS A 277 -9.02 -14.53 2.50
N SER A 278 -8.03 -15.26 3.02
CA SER A 278 -7.79 -15.41 4.46
C SER A 278 -7.65 -14.07 5.18
N GLY A 279 -6.90 -13.13 4.60
CA GLY A 279 -6.71 -11.79 5.17
C GLY A 279 -7.97 -10.93 5.18
N THR A 280 -8.85 -11.11 4.19
CA THR A 280 -10.14 -10.42 4.14
C THR A 280 -11.10 -10.97 5.21
N THR A 281 -11.13 -12.29 5.40
CA THR A 281 -11.87 -12.93 6.51
C THR A 281 -11.37 -12.47 7.88
N GLU A 282 -10.05 -12.46 8.11
CA GLU A 282 -9.45 -11.94 9.35
C GLU A 282 -9.84 -10.48 9.61
N TRP A 283 -9.76 -9.63 8.58
CA TRP A 283 -10.12 -8.22 8.68
C TRP A 283 -11.60 -8.03 9.03
N PHE A 284 -12.51 -8.80 8.42
CA PHE A 284 -13.94 -8.74 8.71
C PHE A 284 -14.22 -9.11 10.17
N HIS A 285 -13.65 -10.21 10.67
CA HIS A 285 -13.82 -10.62 12.07
C HIS A 285 -13.23 -9.60 13.05
N MET A 286 -12.07 -9.04 12.74
CA MET A 286 -11.48 -7.96 13.55
C MET A 286 -12.40 -6.74 13.63
N LYS A 287 -12.96 -6.30 12.49
CA LYS A 287 -13.91 -5.18 12.45
C LYS A 287 -15.22 -5.48 13.18
N LYS A 288 -15.77 -6.69 13.01
CA LYS A 288 -16.94 -7.18 13.76
C LYS A 288 -16.70 -7.14 15.27
N GLN A 289 -15.52 -7.56 15.74
CA GLN A 289 -15.16 -7.49 17.16
C GLN A 289 -15.01 -6.06 17.66
N HIS A 290 -14.35 -5.19 16.90
CA HIS A 290 -14.13 -3.79 17.28
C HIS A 290 -15.44 -2.98 17.35
N LEU A 291 -16.41 -3.30 16.48
CA LEU A 291 -17.70 -2.61 16.41
C LEU A 291 -18.77 -3.26 17.29
N LYS A 292 -18.41 -4.26 18.10
CA LYS A 292 -19.35 -4.92 19.01
C LYS A 292 -19.89 -3.91 20.03
N PRO A 293 -21.22 -3.75 20.17
CA PRO A 293 -21.77 -2.77 21.07
C PRO A 293 -21.50 -3.16 22.53
N MET A 294 -21.24 -2.16 23.37
CA MET A 294 -21.05 -2.35 24.82
C MET A 294 -22.35 -2.78 25.50
N VAL A 295 -23.49 -2.28 25.03
CA VAL A 295 -24.81 -2.72 25.49
C VAL A 295 -25.39 -3.65 24.44
N LYS A 296 -25.78 -4.86 24.84
CA LYS A 296 -26.45 -5.82 23.96
C LYS A 296 -27.93 -5.46 23.77
N SER A 297 -28.22 -4.23 23.36
CA SER A 297 -29.56 -3.84 22.97
C SER A 297 -29.77 -4.09 21.47
N MET A 298 -30.98 -4.49 21.08
CA MET A 298 -31.26 -4.84 19.69
C MET A 298 -31.06 -3.65 18.72
N GLU A 299 -31.38 -2.43 19.18
CA GLU A 299 -31.15 -1.21 18.41
C GLU A 299 -29.65 -0.88 18.24
N GLU A 300 -28.84 -1.09 19.28
CA GLU A 300 -27.39 -0.92 19.18
C GLU A 300 -26.75 -2.01 18.32
N ASN A 301 -27.24 -3.25 18.36
CA ASN A 301 -26.82 -4.32 17.46
C ASN A 301 -27.11 -3.96 15.99
N GLY A 302 -28.32 -3.48 15.68
CA GLY A 302 -28.67 -3.01 14.34
C GLY A 302 -27.82 -1.83 13.85
N LYS A 303 -27.53 -0.86 14.73
CA LYS A 303 -26.62 0.26 14.44
C LYS A 303 -25.17 -0.21 14.25
N ALA A 304 -24.69 -1.14 15.05
CA ALA A 304 -23.36 -1.73 14.94
C ALA A 304 -23.19 -2.49 13.62
N LEU A 305 -24.19 -3.29 13.23
CA LEU A 305 -24.23 -3.99 11.95
C LEU A 305 -24.24 -3.00 10.77
N SER A 306 -25.04 -1.94 10.86
CA SER A 306 -25.08 -0.88 9.85
C SER A 306 -23.72 -0.19 9.70
N ARG A 307 -23.01 0.10 10.81
CA ARG A 307 -21.65 0.64 10.80
C ARG A 307 -20.65 -0.33 10.18
N LEU A 308 -20.75 -1.62 10.49
CA LEU A 308 -19.90 -2.66 9.90
C LEU A 308 -20.07 -2.72 8.39
N LEU A 309 -21.31 -2.67 7.88
CA LEU A 309 -21.58 -2.62 6.45
C LEU A 309 -20.96 -1.40 5.77
N LEU A 310 -21.06 -0.21 6.39
CA LEU A 310 -20.46 1.01 5.84
C LEU A 310 -18.93 0.90 5.76
N GLU A 311 -18.28 0.29 6.76
CA GLU A 311 -16.83 0.02 6.72
C GLU A 311 -16.46 -0.97 5.61
N VAL A 312 -17.29 -2.01 5.40
CA VAL A 312 -17.11 -3.00 4.31
C VAL A 312 -17.26 -2.32 2.94
N ILE A 313 -18.29 -1.49 2.76
CA ILE A 313 -18.52 -0.73 1.54
C ILE A 313 -17.35 0.21 1.27
N GLY A 314 -16.91 0.96 2.29
CA GLY A 314 -15.77 1.85 2.20
C GLY A 314 -14.47 1.13 1.81
N ASP A 315 -14.18 -0.03 2.41
CA ASP A 315 -13.03 -0.86 2.06
C ASP A 315 -13.10 -1.35 0.61
N LEU A 316 -14.26 -1.85 0.16
CA LEU A 316 -14.46 -2.33 -1.21
C LEU A 316 -14.31 -1.21 -2.24
N GLN A 317 -14.84 -0.01 -1.97
CA GLN A 317 -14.66 1.15 -2.83
C GLN A 317 -13.19 1.56 -2.95
N GLN A 318 -12.43 1.54 -1.84
CA GLN A 318 -10.99 1.81 -1.86
C GLN A 318 -10.21 0.71 -2.60
N CYS A 319 -10.59 -0.56 -2.37
CA CYS A 319 -10.06 -1.73 -3.06
C CYS A 319 -10.20 -1.59 -4.57
N GLN A 320 -11.41 -1.28 -5.04
CA GLN A 320 -11.73 -1.10 -6.45
C GLN A 320 -10.94 0.06 -7.10
N LYS A 321 -10.93 1.23 -6.45
CA LYS A 321 -10.35 2.46 -7.04
C LYS A 321 -8.83 2.48 -7.05
N ILE A 322 -8.20 1.98 -5.99
CA ILE A 322 -6.77 2.14 -5.73
C ILE A 322 -6.06 0.79 -5.87
N TRP A 323 -6.38 -0.17 -5.01
CA TRP A 323 -5.62 -1.40 -4.88
C TRP A 323 -5.73 -2.29 -6.13
N ASN A 324 -6.92 -2.37 -6.74
CA ASN A 324 -7.16 -3.21 -7.91
C ASN A 324 -6.22 -2.93 -9.08
N LYS A 325 -5.88 -1.66 -9.31
CA LYS A 325 -4.96 -1.25 -10.37
C LYS A 325 -3.54 -1.81 -10.15
N PHE A 326 -3.07 -1.85 -8.91
CA PHE A 326 -1.73 -2.35 -8.59
C PHE A 326 -1.63 -3.88 -8.72
N PHE A 327 -2.64 -4.60 -8.25
CA PHE A 327 -2.66 -6.06 -8.32
C PHE A 327 -2.90 -6.57 -9.75
N ILE A 328 -3.74 -5.89 -10.54
CA ILE A 328 -3.93 -6.23 -11.96
C ILE A 328 -2.65 -5.97 -12.76
N SER A 329 -2.00 -4.81 -12.56
CA SER A 329 -0.78 -4.48 -13.31
C SER A 329 0.41 -5.39 -12.99
N THR A 330 0.51 -5.87 -11.75
CA THR A 330 1.69 -6.64 -11.29
C THR A 330 1.48 -8.16 -11.34
N LEU A 331 0.31 -8.64 -10.91
CA LEU A 331 0.00 -10.07 -10.76
C LEU A 331 -1.15 -10.55 -11.66
N LYS A 332 -1.77 -9.65 -12.45
CA LYS A 332 -3.00 -9.94 -13.22
C LYS A 332 -4.15 -10.48 -12.34
N LEU A 333 -4.16 -10.10 -11.06
CA LEU A 333 -5.19 -10.51 -10.11
C LEU A 333 -6.21 -9.40 -9.87
N ASN A 334 -7.49 -9.76 -9.95
CA ASN A 334 -8.58 -8.88 -9.55
C ASN A 334 -8.85 -9.04 -8.05
N ILE A 335 -8.17 -8.24 -7.23
CA ILE A 335 -8.32 -8.23 -5.77
C ILE A 335 -9.73 -7.80 -5.37
N PHE A 336 -10.38 -6.91 -6.14
CA PHE A 336 -11.75 -6.51 -5.86
C PHE A 336 -12.69 -7.72 -5.91
N SER A 337 -12.61 -8.54 -6.96
CA SER A 337 -13.42 -9.75 -7.06
C SER A 337 -13.18 -10.73 -5.91
N ILE A 338 -11.94 -10.91 -5.50
CA ILE A 338 -11.60 -11.79 -4.37
C ILE A 338 -12.20 -11.25 -3.07
N ALA A 339 -11.98 -9.97 -2.77
CA ALA A 339 -12.46 -9.35 -1.54
C ALA A 339 -13.98 -9.25 -1.51
N TYR A 340 -14.61 -8.90 -2.62
CA TYR A 340 -16.06 -8.77 -2.74
C TYR A 340 -16.76 -10.09 -2.44
N LEU A 341 -16.37 -11.18 -3.12
CA LEU A 341 -17.03 -12.48 -2.94
C LEU A 341 -16.89 -13.03 -1.52
N GLU A 342 -15.75 -12.79 -0.87
CA GLU A 342 -15.54 -13.22 0.50
C GLU A 342 -16.33 -12.37 1.50
N LEU A 343 -16.33 -11.03 1.34
CA LEU A 343 -17.04 -10.11 2.22
C LEU A 343 -18.56 -10.24 2.07
N GLU A 344 -19.04 -10.40 0.85
CA GLU A 344 -20.45 -10.63 0.55
C GLU A 344 -20.98 -11.86 1.32
N ARG A 345 -20.26 -12.98 1.25
CA ARG A 345 -20.61 -14.22 1.96
C ARG A 345 -20.63 -14.01 3.48
N LEU A 346 -19.58 -13.42 4.04
CA LEU A 346 -19.46 -13.18 5.49
C LEU A 346 -20.53 -12.21 6.00
N VAL A 347 -20.88 -11.20 5.21
CA VAL A 347 -21.97 -10.27 5.50
C VAL A 347 -23.31 -10.99 5.48
N ALA A 348 -23.58 -11.81 4.45
CA ALA A 348 -24.81 -12.58 4.33
C ALA A 348 -25.00 -13.51 5.55
N GLU A 349 -23.99 -14.30 5.89
CA GLU A 349 -23.98 -15.16 7.08
C GLU A 349 -24.26 -14.35 8.35
N HIS A 350 -23.57 -13.23 8.55
CA HIS A 350 -23.73 -12.43 9.77
C HIS A 350 -25.10 -11.74 9.87
N VAL A 351 -25.65 -11.23 8.76
CA VAL A 351 -26.98 -10.60 8.76
C VAL A 351 -28.06 -11.64 9.06
N GLN A 352 -27.96 -12.83 8.45
CA GLN A 352 -28.90 -13.92 8.72
C GLN A 352 -28.85 -14.38 10.17
N GLU A 353 -27.66 -14.56 10.76
CA GLU A 353 -27.50 -14.87 12.19
C GLU A 353 -28.26 -13.86 13.06
N GLN A 354 -28.07 -12.56 12.81
CA GLN A 354 -28.68 -11.49 13.61
C GLN A 354 -30.19 -11.36 13.39
N LEU A 355 -30.72 -11.77 12.23
CA LEU A 355 -32.15 -11.77 11.96
C LEU A 355 -32.85 -13.04 12.48
N HIS A 356 -32.14 -14.17 12.60
CA HIS A 356 -32.68 -15.45 13.08
C HIS A 356 -32.59 -15.63 14.61
N GLU A 357 -31.63 -15.01 15.30
CA GLU A 357 -31.53 -15.06 16.78
C GLU A 357 -32.74 -14.40 17.49
N ASP A 358 -33.65 -13.76 16.75
CA ASP A 358 -34.69 -12.85 17.25
C ASP A 358 -36.08 -13.48 17.47
N ASP A 359 -36.24 -14.80 17.29
CA ASP A 359 -37.53 -15.50 17.53
C ASP A 359 -37.86 -15.74 19.02
N SER A 360 -36.92 -15.49 19.95
CA SER A 360 -37.09 -15.87 21.36
C SER A 360 -37.28 -14.73 22.38
N SER A 361 -37.09 -13.45 22.01
CA SER A 361 -37.42 -12.34 22.93
C SER A 361 -37.78 -11.04 22.22
N MET A 362 -39.09 -10.84 22.06
CA MET A 362 -39.82 -9.57 21.92
C MET A 362 -38.99 -8.26 22.03
N SER A 363 -38.44 -7.78 20.91
CA SER A 363 -38.86 -6.54 20.24
C SER A 363 -38.08 -6.40 18.93
N LYS A 364 -38.78 -6.50 17.78
CA LYS A 364 -38.17 -6.34 16.44
C LYS A 364 -37.26 -5.10 16.40
N PRO A 365 -36.09 -5.15 15.75
CA PRO A 365 -35.25 -3.98 15.53
C PRO A 365 -36.07 -2.84 14.90
N THR A 366 -35.82 -1.60 15.34
CA THR A 366 -36.58 -0.43 14.87
C THR A 366 -36.64 -0.42 13.35
N ALA A 367 -37.83 -0.24 12.77
CA ALA A 367 -38.05 -0.28 11.32
C ALA A 367 -37.08 0.63 10.52
N GLU A 368 -36.62 1.74 11.11
CA GLU A 368 -35.59 2.61 10.53
C GLU A 368 -34.20 1.96 10.45
N SER A 369 -33.79 1.22 11.48
CA SER A 369 -32.50 0.51 11.47
C SER A 369 -32.50 -0.62 10.45
N LEU A 370 -33.63 -1.34 10.31
CA LEU A 370 -33.80 -2.38 9.30
C LEU A 370 -33.80 -1.78 7.89
N PHE A 371 -34.47 -0.64 7.69
CA PHE A 371 -34.44 0.04 6.40
C PHE A 371 -33.03 0.52 6.04
N GLN A 372 -32.30 1.12 6.98
CA GLN A 372 -30.92 1.52 6.73
C GLN A 372 -30.03 0.32 6.40
N LEU A 373 -30.24 -0.81 7.08
CA LEU A 373 -29.53 -2.05 6.80
C LEU A 373 -29.81 -2.55 5.39
N TYR A 374 -31.08 -2.55 4.97
CA TYR A 374 -31.48 -2.91 3.60
C TYR A 374 -30.81 -2.00 2.56
N MET A 375 -30.82 -0.69 2.77
CA MET A 375 -30.20 0.26 1.85
C MET A 375 -28.68 0.04 1.72
N ASN A 376 -27.99 -0.23 2.83
CA ASN A 376 -26.56 -0.52 2.82
C ASN A 376 -26.26 -1.86 2.11
N LEU A 377 -27.11 -2.87 2.29
CA LEU A 377 -26.98 -4.15 1.58
C LEU A 377 -27.24 -4.01 0.08
N GLN A 378 -28.19 -3.16 -0.31
CA GLN A 378 -28.42 -2.83 -1.72
C GLN A 378 -27.20 -2.12 -2.34
N GLU A 379 -26.58 -1.18 -1.64
CA GLU A 379 -25.32 -0.55 -2.09
C GLU A 379 -24.19 -1.58 -2.23
N LEU A 380 -24.03 -2.48 -1.25
CA LEU A 380 -23.08 -3.59 -1.33
C LEU A 380 -23.38 -4.51 -2.52
N TYR A 381 -24.64 -4.84 -2.76
CA TYR A 381 -25.05 -5.70 -3.88
C TYR A 381 -24.78 -5.04 -5.24
N HIS A 382 -25.04 -3.74 -5.39
CA HIS A 382 -24.75 -2.99 -6.63
C HIS A 382 -23.26 -2.98 -7.01
N MET A 383 -22.35 -3.15 -6.05
CA MET A 383 -20.92 -3.27 -6.37
C MET A 383 -20.58 -4.53 -7.18
N LYS A 384 -21.51 -5.48 -7.35
CA LYS A 384 -21.35 -6.63 -8.27
C LYS A 384 -21.10 -6.20 -9.71
N ASP A 385 -21.53 -5.01 -10.12
CA ASP A 385 -21.38 -4.50 -11.48
C ASP A 385 -19.90 -4.31 -11.88
N PHE A 386 -19.01 -4.25 -10.90
CA PHE A 386 -17.56 -4.19 -11.10
C PHE A 386 -16.88 -5.57 -11.17
N LEU A 387 -17.64 -6.66 -11.02
CA LEU A 387 -17.11 -8.01 -11.20
C LEU A 387 -16.98 -8.34 -12.69
N PRO A 388 -15.94 -9.11 -13.08
CA PRO A 388 -15.91 -9.72 -14.40
C PRO A 388 -17.08 -10.71 -14.53
N GLN A 389 -17.57 -10.91 -15.76
CA GLN A 389 -18.67 -11.85 -16.05
C GLN A 389 -18.39 -13.20 -15.40
N ARG A 390 -19.35 -13.65 -14.60
CA ARG A 390 -19.27 -14.88 -13.82
C ARG A 390 -20.59 -15.63 -13.90
N ASP A 391 -20.47 -16.94 -14.00
CA ASP A 391 -21.56 -17.88 -13.78
C ASP A 391 -21.60 -18.27 -12.28
N GLY A 392 -22.74 -18.02 -11.64
CA GLY A 392 -23.04 -18.47 -10.28
C GLY A 392 -23.82 -17.47 -9.43
N PRO A 393 -24.72 -17.94 -8.56
CA PRO A 393 -25.49 -17.07 -7.69
C PRO A 393 -24.57 -16.40 -6.65
N LEU A 394 -24.85 -15.12 -6.41
CA LEU A 394 -24.25 -14.31 -5.37
C LEU A 394 -24.95 -14.58 -4.03
N ALA A 395 -24.24 -14.52 -2.91
CA ALA A 395 -24.80 -14.84 -1.58
C ALA A 395 -25.91 -13.87 -1.18
N LEU A 396 -25.83 -12.62 -1.63
CA LEU A 396 -26.84 -11.58 -1.44
C LEU A 396 -27.92 -11.61 -2.53
N SER A 397 -27.92 -12.51 -3.50
CA SER A 397 -28.93 -12.50 -4.60
C SER A 397 -30.39 -12.39 -4.14
N ASN A 398 -30.73 -13.00 -3.00
CA ASN A 398 -32.07 -12.99 -2.43
C ASN A 398 -32.17 -12.24 -1.09
N PHE A 399 -31.30 -11.25 -0.84
CA PHE A 399 -31.28 -10.53 0.45
C PHE A 399 -32.61 -9.84 0.78
N HIS A 400 -33.41 -9.46 -0.23
CA HIS A 400 -34.72 -8.83 -0.06
C HIS A 400 -35.70 -9.71 0.73
N GLN A 401 -35.62 -11.03 0.62
CA GLN A 401 -36.50 -11.96 1.32
C GLN A 401 -36.34 -11.85 2.85
N TRP A 402 -35.14 -11.51 3.33
CA TRP A 402 -34.85 -11.36 4.77
C TRP A 402 -35.57 -10.16 5.40
N PHE A 403 -36.01 -9.19 4.58
CA PHE A 403 -36.66 -7.96 5.04
C PHE A 403 -38.17 -7.94 4.75
N LYS A 404 -38.73 -8.98 4.14
CA LYS A 404 -40.14 -9.05 3.72
C LYS A 404 -41.11 -8.75 4.87
N GLU A 405 -40.87 -9.32 6.04
CA GLU A 405 -41.69 -9.11 7.25
C GLU A 405 -41.55 -7.70 7.86
N ALA A 406 -40.48 -6.97 7.50
CA ALA A 406 -40.23 -5.62 7.98
C ALA A 406 -40.91 -4.56 7.10
N VAL A 407 -41.17 -4.85 5.82
CA VAL A 407 -41.74 -3.89 4.86
C VAL A 407 -43.08 -3.30 5.34
N PRO A 408 -44.08 -4.08 5.78
CA PRO A 408 -45.35 -3.51 6.22
C PRO A 408 -45.19 -2.58 7.43
N GLN A 409 -44.30 -2.92 8.36
CA GLN A 409 -44.03 -2.12 9.56
C GLN A 409 -43.37 -0.79 9.20
N TRP A 410 -42.47 -0.84 8.22
CA TRP A 410 -41.81 0.35 7.71
C TRP A 410 -42.78 1.27 6.96
N LEU A 411 -43.61 0.73 6.07
CA LEU A 411 -44.66 1.50 5.37
C LEU A 411 -45.61 2.17 6.36
N GLN A 412 -46.03 1.44 7.40
CA GLN A 412 -46.89 1.99 8.44
C GLN A 412 -46.20 3.14 9.21
N LYS A 413 -44.92 2.99 9.56
CA LYS A 413 -44.15 4.06 10.23
C LYS A 413 -43.96 5.27 9.31
N ALA A 414 -43.65 5.05 8.04
CA ALA A 414 -43.51 6.12 7.04
C ALA A 414 -44.82 6.91 6.87
N TYR A 415 -45.97 6.22 6.84
CA TYR A 415 -47.28 6.85 6.84
C TYR A 415 -47.50 7.71 8.09
N THR A 416 -47.25 7.19 9.29
CA THR A 416 -47.46 7.95 10.54
C THR A 416 -46.60 9.21 10.57
N ILE A 417 -45.32 9.12 10.19
CA ILE A 417 -44.41 10.28 10.12
C ILE A 417 -44.89 11.31 9.10
N ALA A 418 -45.30 10.86 7.91
CA ALA A 418 -45.82 11.72 6.86
C ALA A 418 -47.12 12.42 7.29
N LEU A 419 -48.01 11.69 7.95
CA LEU A 419 -49.27 12.20 8.49
C LEU A 419 -49.03 13.28 9.55
N GLU A 420 -48.19 13.00 10.57
CA GLU A 420 -47.84 13.97 11.61
C GLU A 420 -47.20 15.22 11.02
N ARG A 421 -46.31 15.06 10.02
CA ARG A 421 -45.67 16.19 9.34
C ARG A 421 -46.70 17.05 8.60
N ALA A 422 -47.64 16.43 7.90
CA ALA A 422 -48.71 17.14 7.21
C ALA A 422 -49.65 17.85 8.20
N GLN A 423 -49.99 17.22 9.32
CA GLN A 423 -50.80 17.81 10.39
C GLN A 423 -50.14 19.05 10.99
N ARG A 424 -48.87 18.93 11.40
CA ARG A 424 -48.11 20.06 11.96
C ARG A 424 -47.98 21.20 10.95
N ALA A 425 -47.75 20.90 9.68
CA ALA A 425 -47.65 21.91 8.63
C ALA A 425 -48.93 22.74 8.50
N VAL A 426 -50.12 22.11 8.59
CA VAL A 426 -51.40 22.82 8.56
C VAL A 426 -51.68 23.59 9.85
N GLN A 427 -51.33 23.02 11.02
CA GLN A 427 -51.52 23.69 12.31
C GLN A 427 -50.69 24.97 12.45
N MET A 428 -49.47 24.99 11.90
CA MET A 428 -48.58 26.16 11.93
C MET A 428 -48.90 27.17 10.82
N ASP A 429 -49.76 26.80 9.86
CA ASP A 429 -50.10 27.65 8.74
C ASP A 429 -50.96 28.85 9.19
N GLN A 430 -50.57 30.05 8.78
CA GLN A 430 -51.33 31.28 8.98
C GLN A 430 -52.19 31.63 7.75
N LEU A 431 -52.21 30.75 6.74
CA LEU A 431 -52.92 30.95 5.47
C LEU A 431 -52.51 32.25 4.77
N THR A 432 -51.22 32.57 4.79
CA THR A 432 -50.63 33.68 4.04
C THR A 432 -49.91 33.15 2.80
N PRO A 433 -49.90 33.91 1.68
CA PRO A 433 -49.23 33.48 0.46
C PRO A 433 -47.71 33.38 0.66
N PHE A 434 -47.12 32.32 0.13
CA PHE A 434 -45.68 32.06 0.23
C PHE A 434 -44.85 32.97 -0.71
N GLY A 435 -44.66 34.23 -0.32
CA GLY A 435 -43.93 35.22 -1.11
C GLY A 435 -44.77 35.89 -2.19
N GLU A 436 -44.20 36.88 -2.88
CA GLU A 436 -44.95 37.81 -3.76
C GLU A 436 -45.56 37.17 -5.02
N HIS A 437 -45.05 36.02 -5.47
CA HIS A 437 -45.47 35.38 -6.71
C HIS A 437 -46.32 34.11 -6.52
N ASN A 438 -46.42 33.59 -5.29
CA ASN A 438 -47.13 32.35 -5.02
C ASN A 438 -48.48 32.60 -4.36
N LYS A 439 -49.53 32.00 -4.91
CA LYS A 439 -50.91 32.18 -4.41
C LYS A 439 -51.32 31.13 -3.36
N HIS A 440 -50.38 30.30 -2.93
CA HIS A 440 -50.57 29.17 -2.01
C HIS A 440 -49.69 29.37 -0.77
N SER A 441 -50.07 28.77 0.34
CA SER A 441 -49.37 28.92 1.63
C SER A 441 -48.24 27.90 1.80
N THR A 442 -47.44 28.10 2.86
CA THR A 442 -46.29 27.26 3.22
C THR A 442 -46.64 25.79 3.44
N SER A 443 -47.83 25.49 3.99
CA SER A 443 -48.23 24.10 4.28
C SER A 443 -48.29 23.21 3.03
N THR A 444 -48.55 23.80 1.86
CA THR A 444 -48.58 23.07 0.59
C THR A 444 -47.16 22.71 0.12
N VAL A 445 -46.18 23.57 0.38
CA VAL A 445 -44.77 23.32 0.07
C VAL A 445 -44.22 22.19 0.95
N ASP A 446 -44.59 22.19 2.23
CA ASP A 446 -44.24 21.11 3.17
C ASP A 446 -44.87 19.77 2.77
N LEU A 447 -46.13 19.79 2.35
CA LEU A 447 -46.81 18.60 1.83
C LEU A 447 -46.15 18.08 0.54
N SER A 448 -45.77 18.97 -0.37
CA SER A 448 -45.02 18.60 -1.58
C SER A 448 -43.69 17.93 -1.24
N THR A 449 -42.97 18.46 -0.25
CA THR A 449 -41.70 17.89 0.21
C THR A 449 -41.90 16.52 0.83
N CYS A 450 -42.99 16.34 1.59
CA CYS A 450 -43.37 15.05 2.15
C CYS A 450 -43.64 14.00 1.06
N TYR A 451 -44.41 14.35 0.03
CA TYR A 451 -44.70 13.44 -1.09
C TYR A 451 -43.44 13.10 -1.89
N ALA A 452 -42.59 14.09 -2.17
CA ALA A 452 -41.31 13.87 -2.85
C ALA A 452 -40.41 12.90 -2.07
N GLN A 453 -40.42 12.98 -0.73
CA GLN A 453 -39.66 12.05 0.10
C GLN A 453 -40.21 10.62 0.04
N ILE A 454 -41.53 10.43 0.02
CA ILE A 454 -42.16 9.11 -0.15
C ILE A 454 -41.79 8.51 -1.51
N VAL A 455 -41.92 9.29 -2.59
CA VAL A 455 -41.54 8.88 -3.95
C VAL A 455 -40.06 8.51 -4.02
N LYS A 456 -39.18 9.34 -3.45
CA LYS A 456 -37.74 9.04 -3.39
C LYS A 456 -37.46 7.74 -2.64
N THR A 457 -38.18 7.49 -1.56
CA THR A 457 -38.03 6.27 -0.74
C THR A 457 -38.48 5.03 -1.51
N TRP A 458 -39.57 5.12 -2.27
CA TRP A 458 -40.03 4.09 -3.20
C TRP A 458 -38.98 3.77 -4.27
N GLN A 459 -38.44 4.80 -4.94
CA GLN A 459 -37.40 4.64 -5.96
C GLN A 459 -36.13 4.01 -5.37
N GLN A 460 -35.78 4.38 -4.14
CA GLN A 460 -34.62 3.83 -3.43
C GLN A 460 -34.80 2.36 -3.05
N LEU A 461 -36.02 1.96 -2.65
CA LEU A 461 -36.34 0.59 -2.27
C LEU A 461 -36.10 -0.40 -3.41
N ASN A 462 -36.39 -0.01 -4.65
CA ASN A 462 -36.14 -0.79 -5.87
C ASN A 462 -36.41 -2.31 -5.67
N TRP A 463 -37.60 -2.63 -5.15
CA TRP A 463 -37.92 -3.98 -4.71
C TRP A 463 -37.91 -4.94 -5.91
N PRO A 464 -37.17 -6.06 -5.84
CA PRO A 464 -36.90 -6.89 -7.02
C PRO A 464 -38.08 -7.77 -7.43
N ASP A 465 -38.97 -8.13 -6.50
CA ASP A 465 -40.15 -8.93 -6.78
C ASP A 465 -41.27 -8.03 -7.33
N PRO A 466 -41.74 -8.23 -8.58
CA PRO A 466 -42.70 -7.33 -9.20
C PRO A 466 -44.10 -7.40 -8.56
N GLU A 467 -44.50 -8.55 -8.02
CA GLU A 467 -45.82 -8.72 -7.38
C GLU A 467 -45.84 -7.99 -6.04
N GLU A 468 -44.79 -8.18 -5.23
CA GLU A 468 -44.65 -7.49 -3.95
C GLU A 468 -44.41 -5.99 -4.13
N ALA A 469 -43.61 -5.60 -5.11
CA ALA A 469 -43.39 -4.20 -5.47
C ALA A 469 -44.72 -3.51 -5.82
N PHE A 470 -45.57 -4.16 -6.62
CA PHE A 470 -46.90 -3.64 -6.93
C PHE A 470 -47.75 -3.45 -5.67
N MET A 471 -47.75 -4.41 -4.75
CA MET A 471 -48.48 -4.29 -3.47
C MET A 471 -47.96 -3.12 -2.61
N ILE A 472 -46.65 -2.93 -2.55
CA ILE A 472 -46.02 -1.79 -1.85
C ILE A 472 -46.43 -0.47 -2.51
N MET A 473 -46.42 -0.40 -3.85
CA MET A 473 -46.82 0.78 -4.61
C MET A 473 -48.28 1.15 -4.35
N VAL A 474 -49.21 0.18 -4.40
CA VAL A 474 -50.63 0.39 -4.11
C VAL A 474 -50.80 0.93 -2.69
N LYS A 475 -50.12 0.33 -1.71
CA LYS A 475 -50.18 0.76 -0.32
C LYS A 475 -49.68 2.20 -0.13
N LEU A 476 -48.54 2.56 -0.74
CA LEU A 476 -48.02 3.92 -0.71
C LEU A 476 -48.99 4.92 -1.36
N MET A 477 -49.59 4.56 -2.49
CA MET A 477 -50.57 5.40 -3.18
C MET A 477 -51.81 5.63 -2.33
N GLU A 478 -52.36 4.58 -1.71
CA GLU A 478 -53.48 4.72 -0.77
C GLU A 478 -53.14 5.65 0.40
N ASP A 479 -51.94 5.50 0.96
CA ASP A 479 -51.47 6.28 2.11
C ASP A 479 -51.28 7.76 1.73
N MET A 480 -50.77 8.05 0.53
CA MET A 480 -50.71 9.40 -0.02
C MET A 480 -52.12 9.98 -0.21
N CYS A 481 -53.06 9.22 -0.77
CA CYS A 481 -54.45 9.66 -0.92
C CYS A 481 -55.13 9.95 0.43
N LYS A 482 -54.88 9.13 1.46
CA LYS A 482 -55.38 9.38 2.83
C LYS A 482 -54.82 10.68 3.40
N ILE A 483 -53.53 10.94 3.22
CA ILE A 483 -52.89 12.20 3.63
C ILE A 483 -53.49 13.39 2.86
N ALA A 484 -53.75 13.25 1.56
CA ALA A 484 -54.38 14.31 0.75
C ALA A 484 -55.79 14.66 1.27
N LEU A 485 -56.62 13.64 1.52
CA LEU A 485 -57.98 13.83 2.05
C LEU A 485 -57.95 14.46 3.44
N MET A 486 -57.02 14.02 4.30
CA MET A 486 -56.81 14.62 5.61
C MET A 486 -56.39 16.10 5.47
N TYR A 487 -55.50 16.41 4.54
CA TYR A 487 -55.02 17.79 4.32
C TYR A 487 -56.17 18.70 3.93
N CYS A 488 -57.04 18.25 3.02
CA CYS A 488 -58.24 18.99 2.63
C CYS A 488 -59.20 19.24 3.80
N ARG A 489 -59.33 18.31 4.75
CA ARG A 489 -60.15 18.49 5.95
C ARG A 489 -59.52 19.50 6.91
N LEU A 490 -58.24 19.31 7.25
CA LEU A 490 -57.54 20.15 8.22
C LEU A 490 -57.36 21.59 7.74
N ILE A 491 -57.08 21.81 6.45
CA ILE A 491 -56.91 23.16 5.93
C ILE A 491 -58.23 23.95 5.96
N LYS A 492 -59.37 23.25 5.82
CA LYS A 492 -60.70 23.82 5.97
C LYS A 492 -60.98 24.19 7.42
N GLU A 493 -60.76 23.25 8.34
CA GLU A 493 -60.91 23.49 9.80
C GLU A 493 -60.00 24.61 10.30
N ARG A 494 -58.78 24.72 9.75
CA ARG A 494 -57.84 25.79 10.06
C ARG A 494 -58.36 27.16 9.62
N ALA A 495 -58.94 27.26 8.43
CA ALA A 495 -59.56 28.48 7.95
C ALA A 495 -60.77 28.89 8.81
N GLU A 496 -61.61 27.92 9.19
CA GLU A 496 -62.73 28.15 10.11
C GLU A 496 -62.23 28.64 11.49
N ALA A 497 -61.19 28.02 12.05
CA ALA A 497 -60.62 28.42 13.34
C ALA A 497 -60.02 29.84 13.32
N LEU A 498 -59.28 30.20 12.27
CA LEU A 498 -58.72 31.55 12.12
C LEU A 498 -59.82 32.60 11.96
N SER A 499 -60.90 32.26 11.23
CA SER A 499 -62.06 33.14 11.10
C SER A 499 -62.80 33.37 12.43
N LEU A 500 -62.87 32.36 13.30
CA LEU A 500 -63.47 32.47 14.64
C LEU A 500 -62.59 33.27 15.62
N SER A 501 -61.26 33.15 15.53
CA SER A 501 -60.36 33.97 16.35
C SER A 501 -60.45 35.46 16.00
N GLU A 502 -60.61 35.79 14.71
CA GLU A 502 -60.81 37.18 14.25
C GLU A 502 -62.16 37.76 14.70
N GLN A 503 -63.17 36.92 14.98
CA GLN A 503 -64.49 37.34 15.47
C GLN A 503 -64.54 37.63 16.97
N ASN A 504 -63.71 36.95 17.77
CA ASN A 504 -63.68 37.11 19.24
C ASN A 504 -62.87 38.35 19.69
N GLU A 505 -61.97 38.88 18.86
CA GLU A 505 -61.29 40.16 19.09
C GLU A 505 -62.17 41.36 18.68
N GLY A 506 -63.24 41.59 19.46
CA GLY A 506 -63.82 42.90 19.82
C GLY A 506 -64.33 43.94 18.79
N GLU A 507 -63.82 44.02 17.56
CA GLU A 507 -64.09 45.18 16.66
C GLU A 507 -64.33 44.82 15.17
N ALA A 508 -64.52 43.54 14.83
CA ALA A 508 -64.39 43.08 13.45
C ALA A 508 -65.69 42.87 12.64
N ALA A 509 -66.89 43.22 13.13
CA ALA A 509 -68.14 42.94 12.39
C ALA A 509 -68.17 43.55 10.96
N ASN A 510 -67.44 44.63 10.69
CA ASN A 510 -67.27 45.22 9.35
C ASN A 510 -65.99 44.78 8.59
N ARG A 511 -65.06 44.04 9.22
CA ARG A 511 -63.86 43.48 8.56
C ARG A 511 -63.99 41.99 8.23
N VAL A 512 -64.93 41.28 8.86
CA VAL A 512 -65.21 39.85 8.63
C VAL A 512 -65.52 39.54 7.16
N GLY A 513 -66.08 40.48 6.39
CA GLY A 513 -66.31 40.30 4.95
C GLY A 513 -65.06 40.47 4.07
N ILE A 514 -64.03 41.18 4.54
CA ILE A 514 -62.87 41.61 3.73
C ILE A 514 -61.63 40.71 3.98
N THR A 515 -61.45 40.15 5.18
CA THR A 515 -60.34 39.23 5.50
C THR A 515 -60.65 37.76 5.21
N HIS A 516 -61.93 37.39 5.17
CA HIS A 516 -62.37 36.01 4.94
C HIS A 516 -62.24 35.55 3.47
N LEU A 517 -62.45 36.45 2.50
CA LEU A 517 -62.32 36.12 1.06
C LEU A 517 -60.88 35.73 0.66
N PRO A 518 -59.83 36.48 1.06
CA PRO A 518 -58.44 36.13 0.78
C PRO A 518 -58.01 34.78 1.34
N GLN A 519 -58.38 34.46 2.59
CA GLN A 519 -58.02 33.19 3.24
C GLN A 519 -58.67 31.99 2.54
N LEU A 520 -59.96 32.08 2.20
CA LEU A 520 -60.64 31.05 1.41
C LEU A 520 -60.03 30.87 0.01
N CYS A 521 -59.62 31.97 -0.64
CA CYS A 521 -58.91 31.89 -1.93
C CYS A 521 -57.58 31.13 -1.80
N ILE A 522 -56.84 31.34 -0.71
CA ILE A 522 -55.58 30.64 -0.44
C ILE A 522 -55.84 29.16 -0.17
N VAL A 523 -56.88 28.80 0.57
CA VAL A 523 -57.29 27.39 0.76
C VAL A 523 -57.60 26.72 -0.58
N VAL A 524 -58.35 27.37 -1.47
CA VAL A 524 -58.64 26.84 -2.81
C VAL A 524 -57.38 26.71 -3.65
N ASN A 525 -56.45 27.68 -3.56
CA ASN A 525 -55.16 27.59 -4.24
C ASN A 525 -54.28 26.45 -3.71
N ASN A 526 -54.30 26.20 -2.39
CA ASN A 526 -53.62 25.07 -1.77
C ASN A 526 -54.18 23.74 -2.27
N ILE A 527 -55.51 23.60 -2.32
CA ILE A 527 -56.17 22.40 -2.85
C ILE A 527 -55.86 22.22 -4.34
N LYS A 528 -55.85 23.32 -5.12
CA LYS A 528 -55.45 23.28 -6.53
C LYS A 528 -54.02 22.77 -6.69
N GLN A 529 -53.11 23.22 -5.84
CA GLN A 529 -51.71 22.79 -5.89
C GLN A 529 -51.54 21.34 -5.44
N LEU A 530 -52.27 20.89 -4.42
CA LEU A 530 -52.35 19.47 -4.06
C LEU A 530 -52.83 18.61 -5.23
N ARG A 531 -53.87 19.06 -5.96
CA ARG A 531 -54.33 18.37 -7.17
C ARG A 531 -53.23 18.26 -8.22
N LEU A 532 -52.46 19.34 -8.45
CA LEU A 532 -51.34 19.32 -9.40
C LEU A 532 -50.22 18.36 -8.98
N LEU A 533 -49.95 18.24 -7.67
CA LEU A 533 -49.00 17.27 -7.14
C LEU A 533 -49.46 15.84 -7.38
N ILE A 534 -50.72 15.53 -7.05
CA ILE A 534 -51.28 14.19 -7.24
C ILE A 534 -51.29 13.77 -8.71
N LEU A 535 -51.60 14.70 -9.62
CA LEU A 535 -51.58 14.44 -11.07
C LEU A 535 -50.18 14.08 -11.61
N ARG A 536 -49.10 14.48 -10.93
CA ARG A 536 -47.72 14.14 -11.32
C ARG A 536 -47.26 12.79 -10.79
N LEU A 537 -47.88 12.27 -9.73
CA LEU A 537 -47.44 11.02 -9.08
C LEU A 537 -47.36 9.82 -10.03
N PRO A 538 -48.31 9.57 -10.95
CA PRO A 538 -48.23 8.42 -11.85
C PRO A 538 -47.06 8.47 -12.84
N SER A 539 -46.46 9.64 -13.04
CA SER A 539 -45.34 9.85 -13.97
C SER A 539 -43.96 9.80 -13.30
N GLN A 540 -43.92 9.66 -11.97
CA GLN A 540 -42.69 9.62 -11.15
C GLN A 540 -42.45 8.21 -10.62
#